data_AF-A0A1H1VHX0-F1
#
_entry.id   AF-A0A1H1VHX0-F1
#
_cell.length_a   1.000
_cell.length_b   1.000
_cell.length_c   1.000
_cell.angle_alpha   90.00
_cell.angle_beta   90.00
_cell.angle_gamma   90.00
#
_symmetry.space_group_name_H-M   'P 1'
#
loop_
_entity.id
_entity.type
_entity.pdbx_description
1 polymer ?
#
loop_
_entity_poly.entity_id
_entity_poly.type
_entity_poly.pdbx_seq_one_letter_code
_entity_poly.pdbx_strand_id
1 'polypeptide(L)'
;MGFLQLSTATAATARSCLPDWSSPPRAQLSPGALSSALTAAQERWALLIDATAAATHTHTASLAAFAEEAHRLDSLLAARLGGHP
;
A
#
# COMPACT_ATOMS: atom_id res chain seq x y z
N MET A 1 -4.00 -29.65 -43.22
CA MET A 1 -3.83 -29.05 -41.88
C MET A 1 -4.90 -27.99 -41.72
N GLY A 2 -6.05 -28.36 -41.12
CA GLY A 2 -7.19 -27.44 -40.94
C GLY A 2 -7.11 -26.79 -39.57
N PHE A 3 -7.08 -25.45 -39.53
CA PHE A 3 -7.17 -24.70 -38.29
C PHE A 3 -8.65 -24.53 -37.93
N LEU A 4 -9.05 -24.99 -36.74
CA LEU A 4 -10.36 -24.68 -36.18
C LEU A 4 -10.34 -23.22 -35.71
N GLN A 5 -10.97 -22.34 -36.47
CA GLN A 5 -11.22 -20.97 -36.03
C GLN A 5 -12.15 -21.02 -34.82
N LEU A 6 -11.67 -20.57 -33.66
CA LEU A 6 -12.45 -20.56 -32.42
C LEU A 6 -13.52 -19.47 -32.51
N SER A 7 -14.76 -19.92 -32.69
CA SER A 7 -15.99 -19.12 -32.64
C SER A 7 -16.92 -19.75 -31.60
N THR A 8 -17.95 -19.03 -31.16
CA THR A 8 -18.96 -19.59 -30.23
C THR A 8 -19.66 -20.83 -30.78
N ALA A 9 -19.80 -20.94 -32.11
CA ALA A 9 -20.36 -22.11 -32.78
C ALA A 9 -19.41 -23.33 -32.77
N THR A 10 -18.09 -23.10 -32.85
CA THR A 10 -17.08 -24.18 -32.84
C THR A 10 -16.54 -24.50 -31.44
N ALA A 11 -16.94 -23.73 -30.42
CA ALA A 11 -16.46 -23.86 -29.05
C ALA A 11 -16.85 -25.21 -28.39
N ALA A 12 -18.01 -25.76 -28.70
CA ALA A 12 -18.43 -27.06 -28.16
C ALA A 12 -17.55 -28.20 -28.71
N THR A 13 -17.32 -28.21 -30.02
CA THR A 13 -16.45 -29.18 -30.68
C THR A 13 -14.99 -29.04 -30.24
N ALA A 14 -14.50 -27.80 -30.10
CA ALA A 14 -13.16 -27.56 -29.56
C ALA A 14 -13.02 -28.08 -28.12
N ARG A 15 -14.03 -27.87 -27.25
CA ARG A 15 -14.02 -28.41 -25.88
C ARG A 15 -14.08 -29.93 -25.83
N SER A 16 -14.79 -30.59 -26.74
CA SER A 16 -14.83 -32.06 -26.78
C SER A 16 -13.50 -32.71 -27.19
N CYS A 17 -12.58 -31.93 -27.77
CA CYS A 17 -11.23 -32.39 -28.10
C CYS A 17 -10.21 -32.09 -26.99
N LEU A 18 -10.60 -31.37 -25.94
CA LEU A 18 -9.74 -31.14 -24.79
C LEU A 18 -9.74 -32.37 -23.90
N PRO A 19 -8.59 -32.81 -23.37
CA PRO A 19 -8.55 -33.86 -22.37
C PRO A 19 -9.26 -33.39 -21.09
N ASP A 20 -9.88 -34.32 -20.38
CA ASP A 20 -10.46 -34.04 -19.06
C ASP A 20 -9.35 -33.66 -18.07
N TRP A 21 -9.17 -32.36 -17.87
CA TRP A 21 -8.29 -31.84 -16.83
C TRP A 21 -8.99 -31.94 -15.48
N SER A 22 -8.29 -32.47 -14.47
CA SER A 22 -8.78 -32.43 -13.10
C SER A 22 -9.00 -30.97 -12.67
N SER A 23 -10.09 -30.74 -11.95
CA SER A 23 -10.33 -29.41 -11.37
C SER A 23 -9.12 -29.03 -10.50
N PRO A 24 -8.58 -27.81 -10.65
CA PRO A 24 -7.47 -27.37 -9.83
C PRO A 24 -7.88 -27.42 -8.35
N PRO A 25 -6.97 -27.79 -7.43
CA PRO A 25 -7.28 -27.80 -6.01
C PRO A 25 -7.66 -26.39 -5.57
N ARG A 26 -8.89 -26.22 -5.09
CA ARG A 26 -9.29 -24.99 -4.42
C ARG A 26 -8.61 -24.98 -3.05
N ALA A 27 -7.54 -24.22 -2.91
CA ALA A 27 -6.93 -23.96 -1.61
C ALA A 27 -7.89 -23.07 -0.80
N GLN A 28 -8.82 -23.70 -0.08
CA GLN A 28 -9.66 -23.04 0.90
C GLN A 28 -8.97 -23.16 2.25
N LEU A 29 -8.50 -22.03 2.78
CA LEU A 29 -8.12 -21.97 4.20
C LEU A 29 -9.34 -22.32 5.03
N SER A 30 -9.16 -23.13 6.07
CA SER A 30 -10.22 -23.34 7.04
C SER A 30 -10.65 -21.97 7.63
N PRO A 31 -11.93 -21.77 8.00
CA PRO A 31 -12.38 -20.51 8.56
C PRO A 31 -11.53 -20.02 9.74
N GLY A 32 -11.04 -20.94 10.58
CA GLY A 32 -10.11 -20.62 11.67
C GLY A 32 -8.74 -20.13 11.19
N ALA A 33 -8.16 -20.78 10.17
CA ALA A 33 -6.89 -20.34 9.60
C ALA A 33 -6.98 -18.97 8.92
N LEU A 34 -8.11 -18.68 8.25
CA LEU A 34 -8.39 -17.36 7.69
C LEU A 34 -8.52 -16.30 8.78
N SER A 35 -9.25 -16.58 9.85
CA SER A 35 -9.42 -15.66 10.98
C SER A 35 -8.07 -15.32 11.62
N SER A 36 -7.23 -16.32 11.91
CA SER A 36 -5.90 -16.08 12.49
C SER A 36 -4.99 -15.28 11.57
N ALA A 37 -5.01 -15.56 10.26
CA ALA A 37 -4.25 -14.80 9.29
C ALA A 37 -4.71 -13.34 9.20
N LEU A 38 -6.02 -13.11 9.28
CA LEU A 38 -6.59 -11.76 9.29
C LEU A 38 -6.18 -10.99 10.55
N THR A 39 -6.28 -11.61 11.74
CA THR A 39 -5.85 -10.98 13.00
C THR A 39 -4.38 -10.59 12.94
N ALA A 40 -3.50 -11.49 12.51
CA ALA A 40 -2.07 -11.21 12.39
C ALA A 40 -1.77 -10.07 11.39
N ALA A 41 -2.52 -10.00 10.27
CA ALA A 41 -2.39 -8.91 9.31
C ALA A 41 -2.85 -7.57 9.92
N GLN A 42 -3.97 -7.57 10.64
CA GLN A 42 -4.51 -6.37 11.30
C GLN A 42 -3.56 -5.83 12.37
N GLU A 43 -3.00 -6.70 13.21
CA GLU A 43 -2.00 -6.31 14.23
C GLU A 43 -0.76 -5.69 13.59
N ARG A 44 -0.25 -6.32 12.52
CA ARG A 44 0.90 -5.79 11.79
C ARG A 44 0.61 -4.44 11.15
N TRP A 45 -0.58 -4.25 10.58
CA TRP A 45 -0.96 -2.96 10.00
C TRP A 45 -1.13 -1.88 11.05
N ALA A 46 -1.72 -2.18 12.20
CA ALA A 46 -1.82 -1.24 13.31
C ALA A 46 -0.44 -0.73 13.74
N LEU A 47 0.53 -1.64 13.93
CA LEU A 47 1.91 -1.27 14.27
C LEU A 47 2.57 -0.36 13.22
N LEU A 48 2.35 -0.65 11.93
CA LEU A 48 2.91 0.17 10.84
C LEU A 48 2.26 1.55 10.79
N ILE A 49 0.95 1.63 11.00
CA ILE A 49 0.21 2.90 11.04
C ILE A 49 0.73 3.77 12.19
N ASP A 50 0.84 3.20 13.38
CA ASP A 50 1.32 3.92 14.56
C ASP A 50 2.76 4.42 14.39
N ALA A 51 3.65 3.55 13.88
CA ALA A 51 5.03 3.92 13.61
C ALA A 51 5.13 5.05 12.57
N THR A 52 4.33 4.98 11.51
CA THR A 52 4.31 5.99 10.45
C THR A 52 3.76 7.32 10.98
N ALA A 53 2.66 7.28 11.73
CA ALA A 53 2.05 8.47 12.33
C ALA A 53 3.02 9.17 13.30
N ALA A 54 3.71 8.40 14.15
CA ALA A 54 4.72 8.92 15.07
C ALA A 54 5.91 9.55 14.32
N ALA A 55 6.39 8.90 13.26
CA ALA A 55 7.47 9.43 12.42
C ALA A 55 7.07 10.74 11.74
N THR A 56 5.87 10.80 11.15
CA THR A 56 5.35 12.02 10.52
C THR A 56 5.20 13.14 11.55
N HIS A 57 4.64 12.86 12.72
CA HIS A 57 4.49 13.85 13.79
C HIS A 57 5.84 14.44 14.21
N THR A 58 6.84 13.56 14.44
CA THR A 58 8.20 13.96 14.80
C THR A 58 8.84 14.82 13.71
N HIS A 59 8.66 14.44 12.43
CA HIS A 59 9.19 15.20 11.31
C HIS A 59 8.57 16.59 11.21
N THR A 60 7.25 16.69 11.33
CA THR A 60 6.55 17.99 11.31
C THR A 60 6.96 18.88 12.48
N ALA A 61 7.13 18.32 13.68
CA ALA A 61 7.64 19.05 14.84
C ALA A 61 9.06 19.60 14.60
N SER A 62 9.94 18.79 13.98
CA SER A 62 11.29 19.22 13.61
C SER A 62 11.28 20.37 12.59
N LEU A 63 10.42 20.29 11.57
CA LEU A 63 10.25 21.37 10.59
C LEU A 63 9.73 22.67 11.23
N ALA A 64 8.78 22.56 12.16
CA ALA A 64 8.28 23.73 12.90
C ALA A 64 9.39 24.38 13.73
N ALA A 65 10.15 23.60 14.49
CA ALA A 65 11.27 24.10 15.27
C ALA A 65 12.36 24.76 14.41
N PHE A 66 12.65 24.18 13.24
CA PHE A 66 13.56 24.78 12.27
C PHE A 66 13.05 26.13 11.76
N ALA A 67 11.76 26.22 11.41
CA ALA A 67 11.17 27.46 10.92
C ALA A 67 11.16 28.57 11.99
N GLU A 68 10.85 28.21 13.25
CA GLU A 68 10.92 29.12 14.39
C GLU A 68 12.34 29.66 14.59
N GLU A 69 13.35 28.77 14.54
CA GLU A 69 14.75 29.16 14.69
C GLU A 69 15.22 30.05 13.54
N ALA A 70 14.84 29.72 12.30
CA ALA A 70 15.13 30.55 11.13
C ALA A 70 14.53 31.96 11.27
N HIS A 71 13.26 32.05 11.68
CA HIS A 71 12.59 33.33 11.92
C HIS A 71 13.23 34.14 13.05
N ARG A 72 13.65 33.47 14.13
CA ARG A 72 14.36 34.08 15.25
C ARG A 72 15.70 34.67 14.80
N LEU A 73 16.46 33.93 14.01
CA LEU A 73 17.74 34.38 13.46
C LEU A 73 17.58 35.56 12.50
N ASP A 74 16.57 35.50 11.63
CA ASP A 74 16.24 36.58 10.70
C ASP A 74 15.88 37.88 11.44
N SER A 75 15.02 37.77 12.47
CA SER A 75 14.63 38.90 13.32
C SER A 75 15.84 39.52 14.05
N LEU A 76 16.76 38.68 14.55
CA LEU A 76 17.99 39.16 15.19
C LEU A 76 18.92 39.86 14.21
N LEU A 77 19.03 39.33 12.99
CA LEU A 77 19.84 39.94 11.94
C LEU A 77 19.26 41.28 11.51
N ALA A 78 17.94 41.37 11.28
CA ALA A 78 17.24 42.60 10.95
C ALA A 78 17.47 43.68 12.02
N ALA A 79 17.33 43.32 13.30
CA ALA A 79 17.60 44.23 14.42
C ALA A 79 19.05 44.72 14.45
N ARG A 80 20.03 43.85 14.15
CA ARG A 80 21.46 44.24 14.09
C ARG A 80 21.80 45.14 12.91
N LEU A 81 21.11 44.98 11.79
CA LEU A 81 21.32 45.79 10.59
C LEU A 81 20.55 47.12 10.62
N GLY A 82 19.87 47.44 11.74
CA GLY A 82 19.13 48.69 11.90
C GLY A 82 17.78 48.72 11.18
N GLY A 83 17.26 47.56 10.75
CA GLY A 83 15.91 47.45 10.22
C GLY A 83 14.89 47.64 11.35
N HIS A 84 14.23 48.80 11.39
CA HIS A 84 12.99 48.94 12.14
C HIS A 84 11.89 48.08 11.48
N PRO A 85 11.00 47.45 12.26
CA PRO A 85 9.89 46.66 11.74
C PRO A 85 8.92 47.48 10.89
#